data_AF-A0A931SE84-F1
#
_entry.id   AF-A0A931SE84-F1
#
_cell.length_a   1.000
_cell.length_b   1.000
_cell.length_c   1.000
_cell.angle_alpha   90.00
_cell.angle_beta   90.00
_cell.angle_gamma   90.00
#
_symmetry.space_group_name_H-M   'P 1'
#
loop_
_entity.id
_entity.type
_entity.pdbx_description
1 polymer ?
#
loop_
_entity_poly.entity_id
_entity_poly.type
_entity_poly.pdbx_seq_one_letter_code
_entity_poly.pdbx_strand_id
1 'polypeptide(L)'
;MVPTPIAVLTLFYGLVATLAAARVWRVMSGASHQSLPWAVGWLALSAGAACGLPLLKPWGRTLAVITSAALMAATLAAAAALIASGHPAAGLTVTFTTAFHALVIRYLGRPAVKRHFVEG
;
A
#
# COMPACT_ATOMS: atom_id res chain seq x y z
N MET A 1 -8.96 9.71 -19.93
CA MET A 1 -9.12 10.33 -18.59
C MET A 1 -8.94 9.25 -17.54
N VAL A 2 -8.17 9.52 -16.47
CA VAL A 2 -7.95 8.53 -15.39
C VAL A 2 -9.23 8.41 -14.56
N PRO A 3 -9.78 7.21 -14.34
CA PRO A 3 -10.91 6.99 -13.46
C PRO A 3 -10.63 7.54 -12.05
N THR A 4 -11.57 8.30 -11.47
CA THR A 4 -11.49 8.83 -10.10
C THR A 4 -10.99 7.83 -9.06
N PRO A 5 -11.48 6.58 -8.99
CA PRO A 5 -10.96 5.58 -8.05
C PRO A 5 -9.47 5.25 -8.25
N ILE A 6 -8.94 5.32 -9.47
CA ILE A 6 -7.51 5.14 -9.74
C ILE A 6 -6.73 6.36 -9.26
N ALA A 7 -7.24 7.57 -9.45
CA ALA A 7 -6.63 8.78 -8.91
C ALA A 7 -6.55 8.78 -7.38
N VAL A 8 -7.62 8.33 -6.70
CA VAL A 8 -7.64 8.16 -5.23
C VAL A 8 -6.60 7.12 -4.79
N LEU A 9 -6.48 6.00 -5.50
CA LEU A 9 -5.44 5.00 -5.23
C LEU A 9 -4.03 5.56 -5.40
N THR A 10 -3.80 6.34 -6.46
CA THR A 10 -2.53 7.02 -6.69
C THR A 10 -2.15 7.92 -5.51
N LEU A 11 -3.09 8.72 -5.01
CA LEU A 11 -2.86 9.57 -3.84
C LEU A 11 -2.56 8.75 -2.58
N PHE A 12 -3.29 7.65 -2.37
CA PHE A 12 -3.05 6.74 -1.26
C PHE A 12 -1.62 6.17 -1.29
N TYR A 13 -1.17 5.65 -2.44
CA TYR A 13 0.20 5.14 -2.57
C TYR A 13 1.26 6.25 -2.47
N GLY A 14 0.96 7.45 -2.94
CA GLY A 14 1.80 8.63 -2.76
C GLY A 14 2.01 8.98 -1.28
N LEU A 15 0.95 8.89 -0.47
CA LEU A 15 1.02 9.09 0.98
C LEU A 15 1.86 7.99 1.65
N VAL A 16 1.64 6.73 1.30
CA VAL A 16 2.45 5.61 1.84
C VAL A 16 3.93 5.77 1.47
N ALA A 17 4.21 6.19 0.24
CA ALA A 17 5.57 6.48 -0.22
C ALA A 17 6.22 7.62 0.58
N THR A 18 5.50 8.71 0.85
CA THR A 18 6.04 9.83 1.65
C THR A 18 6.32 9.41 3.09
N LEU A 19 5.44 8.61 3.72
CA LEU A 19 5.68 8.05 5.05
C LEU A 19 6.89 7.11 5.06
N ALA A 20 7.03 6.26 4.04
CA ALA A 20 8.18 5.37 3.90
C ALA A 20 9.48 6.17 3.69
N ALA A 21 9.46 7.20 2.85
CA ALA A 21 10.59 8.11 2.63
C ALA A 21 11.02 8.80 3.93
N ALA A 22 10.06 9.30 4.73
CA ALA A 22 10.35 9.88 6.03
C ALA A 22 11.01 8.88 6.98
N ARG A 23 10.61 7.60 6.95
CA ARG A 23 11.28 6.54 7.72
C ARG A 23 12.69 6.26 7.21
N VAL A 24 12.89 6.16 5.89
CA VAL A 24 14.23 6.00 5.30
C VAL A 24 15.14 7.14 5.75
N TRP A 25 14.66 8.39 5.67
CA TRP A 25 15.40 9.57 6.12
C TRP A 25 15.78 9.49 7.60
N ARG A 26 14.86 9.07 8.48
CA ARG A 26 15.14 8.88 9.91
C ARG A 26 16.19 7.82 10.19
N VAL A 27 16.20 6.72 9.44
CA VAL A 27 17.23 5.68 9.60
C VAL A 27 18.58 6.20 9.09
N MET A 28 18.61 6.84 7.92
CA MET A 28 19.84 7.39 7.34
C MET A 28 20.47 8.50 8.19
N SER A 29 19.65 9.32 8.84
CA SER A 29 20.10 10.37 9.76
C SER A 29 20.51 9.85 11.15
N GLY A 30 20.45 8.53 11.38
CA GLY A 30 20.78 7.92 12.67
C GLY A 30 19.72 8.08 13.76
N ALA A 31 18.57 8.68 13.43
CA ALA A 31 17.46 8.90 14.37
C ALA A 31 16.62 7.63 14.65
N SER A 32 16.91 6.51 13.97
CA SER A 32 16.20 5.24 14.17
C SER A 32 17.08 4.04 13.82
N HIS A 33 17.02 2.99 14.65
CA HIS A 33 17.68 1.70 14.40
C HIS A 33 16.82 0.70 13.59
N GLN A 34 15.70 1.15 13.01
CA GLN A 34 14.85 0.26 12.20
C GLN A 34 15.56 -0.20 10.91
N SER A 35 15.11 -1.34 10.38
CA SER A 35 15.69 -1.95 9.17
C SER A 35 15.51 -1.06 7.94
N LEU A 36 16.63 -0.51 7.45
CA LEU A 36 16.68 0.30 6.23
C LEU A 36 16.15 -0.43 4.99
N PRO A 37 16.48 -1.73 4.74
CA PRO A 37 15.97 -2.44 3.57
C PRO A 37 14.45 -2.53 3.53
N TRP A 38 13.82 -2.65 4.70
CA TRP A 38 12.37 -2.73 4.82
C TRP A 38 11.70 -1.40 4.44
N ALA A 39 12.21 -0.27 4.97
CA ALA A 39 11.68 1.05 4.65
C ALA A 39 11.87 1.41 3.16
N VAL A 40 13.02 1.04 2.58
CA VAL A 40 13.30 1.24 1.15
C VAL A 40 12.40 0.37 0.28
N GLY A 41 12.14 -0.88 0.66
CA GLY A 41 11.20 -1.75 -0.06
C GLY A 41 9.79 -1.17 -0.13
N TRP A 42 9.27 -0.67 0.99
CA TRP A 42 7.96 0.00 1.03
C TRP A 42 7.92 1.28 0.19
N LEU A 43 8.98 2.06 0.22
CA LEU A 43 9.12 3.26 -0.60
C LEU A 43 9.06 2.91 -2.10
N ALA A 44 9.87 1.94 -2.54
CA ALA A 44 9.95 1.55 -3.94
C ALA A 44 8.62 0.99 -4.46
N LEU A 45 7.98 0.11 -3.70
CA LEU A 45 6.68 -0.47 -4.06
C LEU A 45 5.58 0.59 -4.16
N SER A 46 5.50 1.48 -3.17
CA SER A 46 4.46 2.51 -3.10
C SER A 46 4.69 3.62 -4.12
N ALA A 47 5.93 4.07 -4.31
CA ALA A 47 6.26 5.06 -5.34
C ALA A 47 6.04 4.49 -6.74
N GLY A 48 6.42 3.23 -6.97
CA GLY A 48 6.14 2.54 -8.23
C GLY A 48 4.65 2.44 -8.53
N ALA A 49 3.82 2.06 -7.55
CA ALA A 49 2.37 2.04 -7.71
C ALA A 49 1.81 3.45 -7.98
N ALA A 50 2.25 4.46 -7.24
CA ALA A 50 1.82 5.85 -7.41
C ALA A 50 2.19 6.43 -8.78
N CYS A 51 3.34 6.05 -9.36
CA CYS A 51 3.73 6.49 -10.70
C CYS A 51 3.05 5.68 -11.81
N GLY A 52 2.83 4.38 -11.61
CA GLY A 52 2.30 3.48 -12.63
C GLY A 52 0.78 3.52 -12.81
N LEU A 53 0.03 3.76 -11.71
CA LEU A 53 -1.44 3.87 -11.73
C LEU A 53 -2.00 5.03 -12.58
N PRO A 54 -1.52 6.29 -12.48
CA PRO A 54 -2.05 7.40 -13.26
C PRO A 54 -1.71 7.26 -14.76
N LEU A 55 -0.63 6.57 -15.08
CA LEU A 55 -0.24 6.23 -16.45
C LEU A 55 -0.99 5.00 -16.99
N LEU A 56 -1.89 4.41 -16.20
CA LEU A 56 -2.64 3.20 -16.54
C LEU A 56 -1.74 2.06 -17.03
N LYS A 57 -0.50 1.96 -16.53
CA LYS A 57 0.42 0.92 -16.99
C LYS A 57 0.12 -0.42 -16.30
N PRO A 58 0.19 -1.55 -17.03
CA PRO A 58 -0.13 -2.88 -16.47
C PRO A 58 0.78 -3.27 -15.30
N TRP A 59 2.06 -2.85 -15.33
CA TRP A 59 2.98 -3.04 -14.21
C TRP A 59 2.58 -2.21 -12.98
N GLY A 60 2.01 -1.01 -13.16
CA GLY A 60 1.51 -0.16 -12.07
C GLY A 60 0.36 -0.82 -11.32
N ARG A 61 -0.56 -1.47 -12.06
CA ARG A 61 -1.62 -2.30 -11.48
C ARG A 61 -1.04 -3.46 -10.67
N THR A 62 -0.06 -4.18 -11.23
CA THR A 62 0.58 -5.31 -10.55
C THR A 62 1.26 -4.87 -9.25
N LEU A 63 2.01 -3.76 -9.28
CA LEU A 63 2.61 -3.20 -8.08
C LEU A 63 1.57 -2.80 -7.04
N ALA A 64 0.46 -2.17 -7.44
CA ALA A 64 -0.62 -1.82 -6.52
C ALA A 64 -1.24 -3.06 -5.86
N VAL A 65 -1.51 -4.13 -6.62
CA VAL A 65 -2.02 -5.39 -6.07
C VAL A 65 -1.03 -6.02 -5.09
N ILE A 66 0.25 -6.12 -5.45
CA ILE A 66 1.30 -6.67 -4.59
C ILE A 66 1.42 -5.84 -3.32
N THR A 67 1.49 -4.52 -3.45
CA THR A 67 1.63 -3.60 -2.30
C THR A 67 0.42 -3.69 -1.38
N SER A 68 -0.80 -3.75 -1.94
CA SER A 68 -2.02 -3.96 -1.14
C SER A 68 -2.04 -5.30 -0.42
N ALA A 69 -1.61 -6.39 -1.08
CA ALA A 69 -1.54 -7.71 -0.46
C ALA A 69 -0.51 -7.74 0.68
N ALA A 70 0.64 -7.11 0.48
CA ALA A 70 1.66 -6.97 1.51
C ALA A 70 1.16 -6.14 2.70
N LEU A 71 0.49 -5.00 2.45
CA LEU A 71 -0.08 -4.16 3.52
C LEU A 71 -1.21 -4.89 4.26
N MET A 72 -2.02 -5.67 3.56
CA MET A 72 -3.03 -6.54 4.16
C MET A 72 -2.40 -7.57 5.11
N ALA A 73 -1.33 -8.25 4.70
CA ALA A 73 -0.62 -9.18 5.58
C ALA A 73 0.02 -8.47 6.79
N ALA A 74 0.64 -7.31 6.57
CA ALA A 74 1.26 -6.53 7.63
C ALA A 74 0.24 -6.00 8.66
N THR A 75 -0.91 -5.52 8.18
CA THR A 75 -2.00 -5.03 9.05
C THR A 75 -2.63 -6.16 9.86
N LEU A 76 -2.83 -7.35 9.26
CA LEU A 76 -3.30 -8.53 10.00
C LEU A 76 -2.31 -8.98 11.08
N ALA A 77 -1.02 -9.04 10.74
CA ALA A 77 0.02 -9.39 11.71
C ALA A 77 0.08 -8.38 12.87
N ALA A 78 -0.01 -7.08 12.56
CA ALA A 78 -0.07 -6.03 13.57
C ALA A 78 -1.33 -6.13 14.44
N ALA A 79 -2.50 -6.40 13.83
CA ALA A 79 -3.75 -6.60 14.56
C ALA A 79 -3.66 -7.80 15.51
N ALA A 80 -3.11 -8.93 15.05
CA ALA A 80 -2.89 -10.11 15.88
C ALA A 80 -1.96 -9.82 17.06
N ALA A 81 -0.87 -9.09 16.84
CA ALA A 81 0.06 -8.68 17.90
C ALA A 81 -0.60 -7.73 18.92
N LEU A 82 -1.45 -6.80 18.48
CA LEU A 82 -2.20 -5.90 19.36
C LEU A 82 -3.22 -6.65 20.22
N ILE A 83 -3.91 -7.63 19.65
CA ILE A 83 -4.83 -8.50 20.39
C ILE A 83 -4.06 -9.32 21.43
N ALA A 84 -2.95 -9.93 21.04
CA ALA A 84 -2.11 -10.73 21.94
C ALA A 84 -1.50 -9.90 23.08
N SER A 85 -1.22 -8.61 22.85
CA SER A 85 -0.68 -7.68 23.84
C SER A 85 -1.77 -6.98 24.69
N GLY A 86 -3.01 -7.45 24.65
CA GLY A 86 -4.09 -6.94 25.50
C GLY A 86 -4.76 -5.65 25.02
N HIS A 87 -4.56 -5.26 23.76
CA HIS A 87 -5.17 -4.07 23.14
C HIS A 87 -6.17 -4.46 22.03
N PRO A 88 -7.26 -5.21 22.35
CA PRO A 88 -8.15 -5.77 21.34
C PRO A 88 -8.91 -4.69 20.55
N ALA A 89 -9.27 -3.56 21.17
CA ALA A 89 -9.92 -2.45 20.48
C ALA A 89 -9.02 -1.85 19.39
N ALA A 90 -7.73 -1.64 19.69
CA ALA A 90 -6.75 -1.18 18.71
C ALA A 90 -6.54 -2.24 17.61
N GLY A 91 -6.45 -3.52 17.99
CA GLY A 91 -6.38 -4.63 17.04
C GLY A 91 -7.54 -4.62 16.04
N LEU A 92 -8.78 -4.48 16.51
CA LEU A 92 -9.97 -4.41 15.66
C LEU A 92 -9.93 -3.22 14.70
N THR A 93 -9.52 -2.03 15.17
CA THR A 93 -9.38 -0.86 14.29
C THR A 93 -8.35 -1.08 13.18
N VAL A 94 -7.26 -1.79 13.47
CA VAL A 94 -6.26 -2.14 12.45
C VAL A 94 -6.84 -3.17 11.46
N THR A 95 -7.63 -4.15 11.91
CA THR A 95 -8.28 -5.11 11.01
C THR A 95 -9.23 -4.44 9.99
N PHE A 96 -9.86 -3.32 10.35
CA PHE A 96 -10.66 -2.55 9.39
C PHE A 96 -9.84 -2.03 8.20
N THR A 97 -8.58 -1.65 8.42
CA THR A 97 -7.69 -1.24 7.31
C THR A 97 -7.38 -2.38 6.36
N THR A 98 -7.38 -3.63 6.84
CA THR A 98 -7.23 -4.83 6.02
C THR A 98 -8.39 -4.98 5.02
N ALA A 99 -9.63 -4.69 5.44
CA ALA A 99 -10.80 -4.75 4.55
C ALA A 99 -10.68 -3.76 3.38
N PHE A 100 -10.09 -2.59 3.62
CA PHE A 100 -9.80 -1.62 2.56
C PHE A 100 -8.84 -2.21 1.52
N HIS A 101 -7.74 -2.83 1.95
CA HIS A 101 -6.80 -3.48 1.03
C HIS A 101 -7.45 -4.61 0.21
N ALA A 102 -8.33 -5.40 0.82
CA ALA A 102 -9.09 -6.43 0.11
C ALA A 102 -10.02 -5.83 -0.96
N LEU A 103 -10.67 -4.70 -0.68
CA LEU A 103 -11.48 -3.97 -1.65
C LEU A 103 -10.65 -3.44 -2.81
N VAL A 104 -9.46 -2.91 -2.55
CA VAL A 104 -8.53 -2.43 -3.60
C VAL A 104 -8.13 -3.57 -4.53
N ILE A 105 -7.72 -4.72 -3.97
CA ILE A 105 -7.34 -5.90 -4.76
C ILE A 105 -8.53 -6.37 -5.62
N ARG A 106 -9.72 -6.46 -5.01
CA ARG A 106 -10.94 -6.86 -5.72
C ARG A 106 -11.30 -5.86 -6.83
N TYR A 107 -11.17 -4.56 -6.57
CA TYR A 107 -11.43 -3.51 -7.54
C TYR A 107 -10.48 -3.59 -8.73
N LEU A 108 -9.16 -3.65 -8.49
CA LEU A 108 -8.14 -3.79 -9.54
C LEU A 108 -8.24 -5.13 -10.30
N GLY A 109 -8.83 -6.15 -9.67
CA GLY A 109 -9.11 -7.45 -10.26
C GLY A 109 -10.31 -7.46 -11.22
N ARG A 110 -11.19 -6.45 -11.18
CA ARG A 110 -12.41 -6.43 -12.01
C ARG A 110 -12.06 -6.38 -13.51
N PRO A 111 -12.73 -7.16 -14.38
CA PRO A 111 -12.46 -7.18 -15.83
C PRO A 111 -12.55 -5.78 -16.46
N ALA A 112 -13.56 -5.00 -16.09
CA ALA A 112 -13.75 -3.64 -16.57
C ALA A 112 -12.55 -2.72 -16.22
N VAL A 113 -12.02 -2.85 -15.00
CA VAL A 113 -10.86 -2.06 -14.56
C VAL A 113 -9.59 -2.55 -15.25
N LYS A 114 -9.43 -3.87 -15.41
CA LYS A 114 -8.28 -4.45 -16.10
C LYS A 114 -8.11 -3.93 -17.53
N ARG A 115 -9.21 -3.72 -18.26
CA ARG A 115 -9.19 -3.18 -19.65
C ARG A 115 -8.50 -1.83 -19.74
N HIS A 116 -8.73 -0.94 -18.77
CA HIS A 116 -8.04 0.36 -18.72
C HIS A 116 -6.52 0.25 -18.65
N PHE A 117 -5.95 -0.89 -18.21
CA PHE A 117 -4.51 -1.10 -18.10
C PHE A 117 -3.89 -1.94 -19.23
N VAL A 118 -4.71 -2.43 -20.16
CA VAL A 118 -4.28 -3.32 -21.27
C VAL A 118 -4.54 -2.67 -22.62
N GLU A 119 -5.60 -1.86 -22.73
CA GLU A 119 -6.04 -1.22 -23.97
C GLU A 119 -5.66 0.28 -24.03
N GLY A 120 -4.98 0.80 -23.01
CA GLY A 120 -4.61 2.22 -22.87
C GLY A 120 -3.15 2.51 -23.21
#